data_AF-A0A9Q0AIK1-F1
#
_entry.id   AF-A0A9Q0AIK1-F1
#
_cell.length_a   1.000
_cell.length_b   1.000
_cell.length_c   1.000
_cell.angle_alpha   90.00
_cell.angle_beta   90.00
_cell.angle_gamma   90.00
#
_symmetry.space_group_name_H-M   'P 1'
#
loop_
_entity.id
_entity.type
_entity.pdbx_description
1 polymer ?
#
loop_
_entity_poly.entity_id
_entity_poly.type
_entity_poly.pdbx_seq_one_letter_code
_entity_poly.pdbx_strand_id
1 'polypeptide(L)'
;MSSPIAREFEEQLRYTRDLAEALLNPRMTSSASTATPMKHAFARHVDDVKAPKSDINALILDYLTMAGYPNAAKKFSAEANLPAHQDNASIVARQQIQTAIHRGDIATAISELNDLDPEILDTDAALHFAVLRLQLVELIRQCNATPGRDIQPALDFATQQLAPRAPTNQQFLEDLEKTMLLVVFSPEAADPSSAALLKPDLRRQVADMVNKAILQRETQRRDAAIRHLVQMRAWGEDAVRKQTKKDLPPRIDLGLNGDEGDKNGLHENGQDTVMT
;
A
#
# COMPACT_ATOMS: atom_id res chain seq x y z
N MET A 1 -70.08 -52.23 -5.99
CA MET A 1 -69.10 -53.33 -6.16
C MET A 1 -67.97 -52.78 -7.03
N SER A 2 -66.86 -52.35 -6.42
CA SER A 2 -65.72 -51.83 -7.17
C SER A 2 -65.00 -52.98 -7.85
N SER A 3 -64.78 -52.88 -9.16
CA SER A 3 -64.16 -53.93 -9.97
C SER A 3 -62.74 -54.25 -9.48
N PRO A 4 -62.35 -55.53 -9.33
CA PRO A 4 -61.00 -55.93 -8.91
C PRO A 4 -59.90 -55.27 -9.76
N ILE A 5 -60.18 -55.09 -11.05
CA ILE A 5 -59.27 -54.49 -12.03
C ILE A 5 -58.97 -53.01 -11.70
N ALA A 6 -59.93 -52.27 -11.14
CA ALA A 6 -59.73 -50.87 -10.79
C ALA A 6 -58.80 -50.72 -9.57
N ARG A 7 -58.86 -51.66 -8.62
CA ARG A 7 -57.94 -51.67 -7.47
C ARG A 7 -56.52 -52.02 -7.86
N GLU A 8 -56.36 -52.98 -8.76
CA GLU A 8 -55.04 -53.41 -9.25
C GLU A 8 -54.37 -52.29 -10.07
N PHE A 9 -55.15 -51.53 -10.84
CA PHE A 9 -54.65 -50.35 -11.56
C PHE A 9 -54.26 -49.20 -10.61
N GLU A 10 -55.03 -48.95 -9.55
CA GLU A 10 -54.67 -47.94 -8.53
C GLU A 10 -53.42 -48.33 -7.73
N GLU A 11 -53.21 -49.61 -7.45
CA GLU A 11 -51.98 -50.11 -6.81
C GLU A 11 -50.76 -49.96 -7.71
N GLN A 12 -50.90 -50.24 -9.02
CA GLN A 12 -49.83 -50.01 -9.99
C GLN A 12 -49.49 -48.51 -10.15
N LEU A 13 -50.49 -47.63 -10.12
CA LEU A 13 -50.26 -46.18 -10.16
C LEU A 13 -49.58 -45.65 -8.89
N ARG A 14 -49.91 -46.21 -7.72
CA ARG A 14 -49.20 -45.87 -6.47
C ARG A 14 -47.76 -46.38 -6.50
N TYR A 15 -47.54 -47.61 -6.94
CA TYR A 15 -46.21 -48.20 -7.04
C TYR A 15 -45.30 -47.43 -8.01
N THR A 16 -45.81 -47.07 -9.19
CA THR A 16 -45.06 -46.27 -10.17
C THR A 16 -44.80 -44.85 -9.70
N ARG A 17 -45.73 -44.25 -8.95
CA ARG A 17 -45.53 -42.95 -8.31
C ARG A 17 -44.46 -42.99 -7.21
N ASP A 18 -44.47 -44.02 -6.35
CA ASP A 18 -43.46 -44.18 -5.29
C ASP A 18 -42.07 -44.47 -5.89
N LEU A 19 -42.00 -45.23 -6.98
CA LEU A 19 -40.77 -45.43 -7.76
C LEU A 19 -40.28 -44.13 -8.40
N ALA A 20 -41.19 -43.31 -8.93
CA ALA A 20 -40.84 -42.00 -9.49
C ALA A 20 -40.36 -41.02 -8.39
N GLU A 21 -41.02 -40.98 -7.22
CA GLU A 21 -40.58 -40.17 -6.07
C GLU A 21 -39.21 -40.65 -5.52
N ALA A 22 -38.95 -41.97 -5.51
CA ALA A 22 -37.66 -42.52 -5.10
C ALA A 22 -36.53 -42.24 -6.10
N LEU A 23 -36.84 -42.17 -7.41
CA LEU A 23 -35.87 -41.81 -8.45
C LEU A 23 -35.64 -40.30 -8.57
N LEU A 24 -36.64 -39.47 -8.23
CA LEU A 24 -36.51 -38.00 -8.19
C LEU A 24 -35.79 -37.48 -6.94
N ASN A 25 -35.74 -38.27 -5.87
CA ASN A 25 -35.07 -37.89 -4.62
C ASN A 25 -34.01 -38.93 -4.23
N PRO A 26 -32.83 -38.93 -4.87
CA PRO A 26 -31.72 -39.72 -4.38
C PRO A 26 -31.34 -39.15 -3.02
N ARG A 27 -31.75 -39.84 -1.94
CA ARG A 27 -31.18 -39.63 -0.60
C ARG A 27 -29.70 -39.96 -0.70
N MET A 28 -28.90 -38.96 -1.05
CA MET A 28 -27.47 -38.98 -0.86
C MET A 28 -27.24 -39.06 0.65
N THR A 29 -26.97 -40.26 1.15
CA THR A 29 -26.21 -40.43 2.39
C THR A 29 -24.76 -40.07 2.08
N SER A 30 -24.52 -38.81 1.76
CA SER A 30 -23.18 -38.26 1.75
C SER A 30 -22.85 -37.95 3.21
N SER A 31 -22.23 -38.91 3.89
CA SER A 31 -21.27 -38.56 4.93
C SER A 31 -20.12 -37.83 4.26
N ALA A 32 -20.37 -36.58 3.87
CA ALA A 32 -19.33 -35.63 3.63
C ALA A 32 -18.74 -35.35 5.01
N SER A 33 -17.73 -36.15 5.38
CA SER A 33 -16.70 -35.66 6.28
C SER A 33 -16.30 -34.32 5.70
N THR A 34 -16.64 -33.23 6.39
CA THR A 34 -16.08 -31.91 6.11
C THR A 34 -14.58 -32.08 6.28
N ALA A 35 -13.89 -32.45 5.20
CA ALA A 35 -12.45 -32.58 5.18
C ALA A 35 -11.95 -31.17 5.41
N THR A 36 -11.52 -30.90 6.63
CA THR A 36 -10.82 -29.67 6.98
C THR A 36 -9.75 -29.48 5.92
N PRO A 37 -9.69 -28.33 5.22
CA PRO A 37 -8.67 -28.10 4.21
C PRO A 37 -7.31 -28.47 4.80
N MET A 38 -6.60 -29.41 4.17
CA MET A 38 -5.29 -29.80 4.67
C MET A 38 -4.38 -28.58 4.59
N LYS A 39 -4.17 -27.90 5.73
CA LYS A 39 -3.25 -26.77 5.84
C LYS A 39 -1.92 -27.15 5.20
N HIS A 40 -1.49 -26.37 4.22
CA HIS A 40 -0.23 -26.53 3.51
C HIS A 40 0.94 -26.69 4.51
N ALA A 41 1.95 -27.51 4.19
CA ALA A 41 3.08 -27.78 5.09
C ALA A 41 3.77 -26.49 5.58
N PHE A 42 3.91 -25.51 4.68
CA PHE A 42 4.36 -24.16 5.02
C PHE A 42 3.53 -23.50 6.13
N ALA A 43 2.19 -23.53 6.04
CA ALA A 43 1.33 -22.90 7.05
C ALA A 43 1.49 -23.55 8.42
N ARG A 44 1.70 -24.88 8.47
CA ARG A 44 2.00 -25.59 9.72
C ARG A 44 3.34 -25.14 10.32
N HIS A 45 4.37 -25.03 9.49
CA HIS A 45 5.66 -24.52 9.94
C HIS A 45 5.61 -23.06 10.42
N VAL A 46 4.75 -22.23 9.82
CA VAL A 46 4.53 -20.85 10.30
C VAL A 46 3.83 -20.87 11.66
N ASP A 47 2.81 -21.71 11.85
CA ASP A 47 2.11 -21.86 13.14
C ASP A 47 3.05 -22.33 14.26
N ASP A 48 4.09 -23.12 13.94
CA ASP A 48 5.10 -23.61 14.89
C ASP A 48 6.12 -22.53 15.29
N VAL A 49 6.36 -21.52 14.44
CA VAL A 49 7.31 -20.44 14.72
C VAL A 49 6.67 -19.38 15.61
N LYS A 50 7.05 -19.37 16.89
CA LYS A 50 6.60 -18.37 17.85
C LYS A 50 7.57 -17.20 17.92
N ALA A 51 7.17 -16.06 17.35
CA ALA A 51 7.85 -14.80 17.61
C ALA A 51 7.41 -14.25 18.99
N PRO A 52 8.35 -13.86 19.86
CA PRO A 52 7.98 -13.27 21.15
C PRO A 52 7.30 -11.92 20.94
N LYS A 53 6.22 -11.68 21.69
CA LYS A 53 5.42 -10.44 21.59
C LYS A 53 6.26 -9.18 21.83
N SER A 54 7.30 -9.28 22.66
CA SER A 54 8.26 -8.20 22.90
C SER A 54 8.93 -7.70 21.63
N ASP A 55 9.32 -8.61 20.73
CA ASP A 55 10.05 -8.27 19.51
C ASP A 55 9.13 -7.61 18.50
N ILE A 56 7.88 -8.09 18.41
CA ILE A 56 6.84 -7.47 17.58
C ILE A 56 6.55 -6.05 18.09
N ASN A 57 6.39 -5.88 19.40
CA ASN A 57 6.16 -4.56 19.99
C ASN A 57 7.35 -3.62 19.75
N ALA A 58 8.59 -4.10 19.89
CA ALA A 58 9.79 -3.33 19.59
C ALA A 58 9.84 -2.91 18.11
N LEU A 59 9.48 -3.82 17.20
CA LEU A 59 9.42 -3.56 15.76
C LEU A 59 8.37 -2.49 15.40
N ILE A 60 7.18 -2.56 16.01
CA ILE A 60 6.13 -1.56 15.83
C ILE A 60 6.59 -0.20 16.36
N LEU A 61 7.21 -0.17 17.55
CA LEU A 61 7.74 1.06 18.11
C LEU A 61 8.85 1.67 17.23
N ASP A 62 9.78 0.86 16.71
CA ASP A 62 10.79 1.30 15.74
C ASP A 62 10.13 1.93 14.50
N TYR A 63 9.10 1.29 13.95
CA TYR A 63 8.35 1.85 12.82
C TYR A 63 7.70 3.19 13.14
N LEU A 64 6.97 3.32 14.26
CA LEU A 64 6.30 4.57 14.63
C LEU A 64 7.30 5.70 14.86
N THR A 65 8.47 5.37 15.43
CA THR A 65 9.57 6.30 15.67
C THR A 65 10.19 6.78 14.35
N MET A 66 10.55 5.85 13.46
CA MET A 66 11.20 6.19 12.20
C MET A 66 10.24 6.85 11.22
N ALA A 67 8.97 6.46 11.18
CA ALA A 67 7.97 7.08 10.33
C ALA A 67 7.59 8.52 10.76
N GLY A 68 7.92 8.94 11.99
CA GLY A 68 7.62 10.30 12.47
C GLY A 68 6.25 10.43 13.14
N TYR A 69 5.78 9.38 13.82
CA TYR A 69 4.50 9.36 14.54
C TYR A 69 4.69 9.40 16.07
N PRO A 70 5.13 10.53 16.65
CA PRO A 70 5.49 10.61 18.08
C PRO A 70 4.33 10.31 19.02
N ASN A 71 3.13 10.82 18.71
CA ASN A 71 1.94 10.58 19.53
C ASN A 71 1.52 9.11 19.53
N ALA A 72 1.64 8.44 18.38
CA ALA A 72 1.33 7.02 18.27
C ALA A 72 2.38 6.18 19.01
N ALA A 73 3.66 6.50 18.83
CA ALA A 73 4.77 5.85 19.55
C ALA A 73 4.60 5.98 21.08
N LYS A 74 4.27 7.18 21.57
CA LYS A 74 4.04 7.45 22.99
C LYS A 74 2.88 6.62 23.56
N LYS A 75 1.71 6.66 22.91
CA LYS A 75 0.54 5.88 23.33
C LYS A 75 0.82 4.37 23.28
N PHE A 76 1.43 3.90 22.20
CA PHE A 76 1.78 2.50 22.03
C PHE A 76 2.79 2.02 23.07
N SER A 77 3.82 2.83 23.40
CA SER A 77 4.80 2.48 24.43
C SER A 77 4.16 2.31 25.81
N ALA A 78 3.19 3.17 26.15
CA ALA A 78 2.45 3.09 27.41
C ALA A 78 1.55 1.85 27.47
N GLU A 79 0.87 1.52 26.37
CA GLU A 79 -0.02 0.35 26.29
C GLU A 79 0.76 -0.98 26.24
N ALA A 80 1.87 -1.01 25.52
CA ALA A 80 2.71 -2.20 25.37
C ALA A 80 3.66 -2.44 26.56
N ASN A 81 3.61 -1.60 27.59
CA ASN A 81 4.50 -1.60 28.76
C ASN A 81 6.00 -1.63 28.37
N LEU A 82 6.33 -0.90 27.29
CA LEU A 82 7.71 -0.72 26.82
C LEU A 82 8.36 0.43 27.61
N PRO A 83 9.70 0.48 27.71
CA PRO A 83 10.38 1.62 28.29
C PRO A 83 9.89 2.91 27.63
N ALA A 84 9.58 3.91 28.46
CA ALA A 84 8.98 5.16 28.00
C ALA A 84 9.80 5.73 26.85
N HIS A 85 9.18 5.80 25.67
CA HIS A 85 9.80 6.43 24.52
C HIS A 85 9.97 7.91 24.86
N GLN A 86 11.22 8.36 25.03
CA GLN A 86 11.48 9.75 25.34
C GLN A 86 10.97 10.63 24.20
N ASP A 87 10.40 11.79 24.54
CA ASP A 87 10.01 12.80 23.58
C ASP A 87 11.29 13.29 22.87
N ASN A 88 11.70 12.61 21.80
CA ASN A 88 12.86 12.99 21.02
C ASN A 88 12.50 14.25 20.24
N ALA A 89 13.15 15.37 20.58
CA ALA A 89 13.01 16.64 19.87
C ALA A 89 13.18 16.46 18.35
N SER A 90 14.08 15.57 17.93
CA SER A 90 14.27 15.15 16.54
C SER A 90 13.00 14.57 15.89
N ILE A 91 12.26 13.70 16.57
CA ILE A 91 11.02 13.10 16.00
C ILE A 91 9.95 14.18 15.81
N VAL A 92 9.86 15.10 16.77
CA VAL A 92 8.92 16.22 16.70
C VAL A 92 9.28 17.15 15.54
N ALA A 93 10.56 17.51 15.39
CA ALA A 93 11.03 18.31 14.27
C ALA A 93 10.74 17.63 12.92
N ARG A 94 11.05 16.33 12.78
CA ARG A 94 10.71 15.56 11.57
C ARG A 94 9.21 15.55 11.29
N GLN A 95 8.37 15.42 12.31
CA GLN A 95 6.92 15.47 12.16
C GLN A 95 6.45 16.85 11.70
N GLN A 96 7.01 17.93 12.22
CA GLN A 96 6.68 19.31 11.82
C GLN A 96 6.99 19.53 10.34
N ILE A 97 8.19 19.15 9.90
CA ILE A 97 8.62 19.23 8.50
C ILE A 97 7.68 18.42 7.59
N GLN A 98 7.40 17.16 7.94
CA GLN A 98 6.47 16.33 7.15
C GLN A 98 5.07 16.95 7.09
N THR A 99 4.59 17.51 8.21
CA THR A 99 3.27 18.16 8.29
C THR A 99 3.21 19.40 7.40
N ALA A 100 4.28 20.22 7.38
CA ALA A 100 4.39 21.38 6.50
C ALA A 100 4.34 20.95 5.01
N ILE A 101 5.09 19.90 4.64
CA ILE A 101 5.06 19.33 3.28
C ILE A 101 3.67 18.83 2.90
N HIS A 102 3.00 18.09 3.78
CA HIS A 102 1.65 17.57 3.50
C HIS A 102 0.62 18.67 3.34
N ARG A 103 0.75 19.78 4.09
CA ARG A 103 -0.09 20.98 3.96
C ARG A 103 0.20 21.76 2.67
N GLY A 104 1.35 21.54 2.04
CA GLY A 104 1.80 22.28 0.86
C GLY A 104 2.55 23.57 1.21
N ASP A 105 2.95 23.75 2.47
CA ASP A 105 3.77 24.87 2.91
C ASP A 105 5.26 24.49 2.86
N ILE A 106 5.81 24.47 1.64
CA ILE A 106 7.17 23.98 1.42
C ILE A 106 8.21 25.02 1.84
N ALA A 107 7.86 26.31 1.86
CA ALA A 107 8.75 27.35 2.35
C ALA A 107 9.05 27.17 3.85
N THR A 108 8.01 26.93 4.67
CA THR A 108 8.19 26.59 6.09
C THR A 108 8.95 25.29 6.24
N ALA A 109 8.63 24.26 5.44
CA ALA A 109 9.35 22.99 5.48
C ALA A 109 10.85 23.13 5.18
N ILE A 110 11.24 23.97 4.21
CA ILE A 110 12.66 24.25 3.90
C ILE A 110 13.33 24.99 5.05
N SER A 111 12.66 25.97 5.66
CA SER A 111 13.20 26.69 6.81
C SER A 111 13.46 25.74 7.99
N GLU A 112 12.44 24.97 8.40
CA GLU A 112 12.56 23.99 9.49
C GLU A 112 13.61 22.92 9.18
N LEU A 113 13.74 22.50 7.91
CA LEU A 113 14.75 21.55 7.48
C LEU A 113 16.17 22.12 7.61
N ASN A 114 16.38 23.37 7.18
CA ASN A 114 17.68 24.04 7.30
C ASN A 114 18.03 24.36 8.76
N ASP A 115 17.04 24.65 9.61
CA ASP A 115 17.22 24.84 11.05
C ASP A 115 17.66 23.53 11.74
N LEU A 116 17.19 22.39 11.23
CA LEU A 116 17.55 21.05 11.73
C LEU A 116 18.92 20.59 11.23
N ASP A 117 19.18 20.70 9.92
CA ASP A 117 20.46 20.37 9.28
C ASP A 117 20.66 21.25 8.03
N PRO A 118 21.54 22.28 8.09
CA PRO A 118 21.74 23.20 6.98
C PRO A 118 22.44 22.57 5.78
N GLU A 119 23.13 21.43 5.94
CA GLU A 119 23.89 20.79 4.86
C GLU A 119 23.07 19.73 4.10
N ILE A 120 21.84 19.44 4.55
CA ILE A 120 21.07 18.30 4.04
C ILE A 120 20.69 18.45 2.57
N LEU A 121 20.29 19.66 2.15
CA LEU A 121 19.93 19.99 0.77
C LEU A 121 21.17 20.21 -0.12
N ASP A 122 22.29 20.62 0.46
CA ASP A 122 23.52 20.83 -0.29
C ASP A 122 24.22 19.51 -0.64
N THR A 123 24.05 18.49 0.19
CA THR A 123 24.70 17.18 0.00
C THR A 123 23.89 16.24 -0.89
N ASP A 124 22.56 16.42 -0.98
CA ASP A 124 21.68 15.60 -1.81
C ASP A 124 20.97 16.45 -2.87
N ALA A 125 21.59 16.53 -4.05
CA ALA A 125 21.04 17.26 -5.19
C ALA A 125 19.67 16.72 -5.66
N ALA A 126 19.41 15.42 -5.50
CA ALA A 126 18.14 14.82 -5.88
C ALA A 126 17.03 15.19 -4.91
N LEU A 127 17.31 15.20 -3.60
CA LEU A 127 16.39 15.69 -2.58
C LEU A 127 16.08 17.17 -2.81
N HIS A 128 17.10 17.98 -3.01
CA HIS A 128 16.95 19.42 -3.24
C HIS A 128 16.09 19.69 -4.48
N PHE A 129 16.37 19.01 -5.60
CA PHE A 129 15.55 19.13 -6.80
C PHE A 129 14.09 18.71 -6.55
N ALA A 130 13.85 17.61 -5.83
CA ALA A 130 12.50 17.12 -5.53
C ALA A 130 11.70 18.12 -4.67
N VAL A 131 12.32 18.74 -3.66
CA VAL A 131 11.69 19.76 -2.83
C VAL A 131 11.36 21.02 -3.63
N LEU A 132 12.29 21.51 -4.46
CA LEU A 132 12.05 22.67 -5.34
C LEU A 132 10.95 22.38 -6.37
N ARG A 133 10.93 21.17 -6.94
CA ARG A 133 9.87 20.75 -7.87
C ARG A 133 8.50 20.76 -7.19
N LEU A 134 8.41 20.28 -5.95
CA LEU A 134 7.17 20.33 -5.20
C LEU A 134 6.74 21.77 -4.92
N GLN A 135 7.67 22.66 -4.56
CA GLN A 135 7.37 24.08 -4.40
C GLN A 135 6.83 24.70 -5.71
N LEU A 136 7.40 24.36 -6.87
CA LEU A 136 6.87 24.79 -8.16
C LEU A 136 5.44 24.28 -8.39
N VAL A 137 5.16 23.01 -8.09
CA VAL A 137 3.80 22.44 -8.20
C VAL A 137 2.81 23.18 -7.31
N GLU A 138 3.19 23.54 -6.09
CA GLU A 138 2.33 24.30 -5.18
C GLU A 138 2.11 25.75 -5.66
N LEU A 139 3.12 26.40 -6.22
CA LEU A 139 2.95 27.69 -6.89
C LEU A 139 1.97 27.59 -8.06
N ILE A 140 2.12 26.59 -8.93
CA ILE A 140 1.20 26.36 -10.05
C ILE A 140 -0.23 26.14 -9.55
N ARG A 141 -0.41 25.41 -8.45
CA ARG A 141 -1.72 25.22 -7.81
C ARG A 141 -2.33 26.54 -7.35
N GLN A 142 -1.54 27.42 -6.74
CA GLN A 142 -1.98 28.75 -6.32
C GLN A 142 -2.32 29.65 -7.52
N CYS A 143 -1.50 29.63 -8.57
CA CYS A 143 -1.76 30.35 -9.82
C CYS A 143 -3.08 29.92 -10.46
N ASN A 144 -3.36 28.61 -10.49
CA ASN A 144 -4.60 28.07 -11.05
C ASN A 144 -5.84 28.34 -10.16
N ALA A 145 -5.66 28.54 -8.84
CA ALA A 145 -6.75 28.88 -7.93
C ALA A 145 -7.10 30.38 -7.92
N THR A 146 -6.18 31.25 -8.38
CA THR A 146 -6.35 32.71 -8.33
C THR A 146 -7.14 33.22 -9.55
N PRO A 147 -8.16 34.10 -9.36
CA PRO A 147 -8.86 34.72 -10.48
C PRO A 147 -7.88 35.55 -11.33
N GLY A 148 -7.79 35.25 -12.63
CA GLY A 148 -6.86 35.91 -13.55
C GLY A 148 -5.57 35.16 -13.85
N ARG A 149 -5.34 34.00 -13.22
CA ARG A 149 -4.25 33.04 -13.52
C ARG A 149 -2.89 33.71 -13.74
N ASP A 150 -2.40 34.43 -12.72
CA ASP A 150 -1.05 34.98 -12.78
C ASP A 150 -0.02 33.85 -12.63
N ILE A 151 0.64 33.51 -13.74
CA ILE A 151 1.66 32.45 -13.80
C ILE A 151 3.08 32.98 -13.56
N GLN A 152 3.28 34.30 -13.48
CA GLN A 152 4.62 34.90 -13.35
C GLN A 152 5.40 34.35 -12.14
N PRO A 153 4.82 34.20 -10.94
CA PRO A 153 5.55 33.68 -9.78
C PRO A 153 6.10 32.27 -10.00
N ALA A 154 5.33 31.40 -10.67
CA ALA A 154 5.77 30.04 -10.98
C ALA A 154 6.88 30.03 -12.05
N LEU A 155 6.77 30.88 -13.07
CA LEU A 155 7.79 31.01 -14.13
C LEU A 155 9.10 31.59 -13.61
N ASP A 156 9.04 32.62 -12.78
CA ASP A 156 10.21 33.23 -12.15
C ASP A 156 10.92 32.21 -11.26
N PHE A 157 10.17 31.48 -10.44
CA PHE A 157 10.73 30.44 -9.58
C PHE A 157 11.38 29.30 -10.40
N ALA A 158 10.70 28.80 -11.44
CA ALA A 158 11.25 27.76 -12.30
C ALA A 158 12.56 28.20 -12.96
N THR A 159 12.60 29.44 -13.47
CA THR A 159 13.77 30.00 -14.17
C THR A 159 14.94 30.26 -13.23
N GLN A 160 14.68 30.79 -12.02
CA GLN A 160 15.73 31.13 -11.07
C GLN A 160 16.28 29.91 -10.32
N GLN A 161 15.41 28.97 -9.93
CA GLN A 161 15.78 27.88 -9.01
C GLN A 161 15.96 26.53 -9.70
N LEU A 162 15.07 26.14 -10.62
CA LEU A 162 15.10 24.82 -11.24
C LEU A 162 15.90 24.76 -12.55
N ALA A 163 15.81 25.80 -13.39
CA ALA A 163 16.47 25.82 -14.70
C ALA A 163 18.01 25.66 -14.62
N PRO A 164 18.74 26.25 -13.65
CA PRO A 164 20.17 26.02 -13.51
C PRO A 164 20.54 24.58 -13.11
N ARG A 165 19.61 23.85 -12.49
CA ARG A 165 19.82 22.50 -11.94
C ARG A 165 19.36 21.40 -12.89
N ALA A 166 18.36 21.66 -13.74
CA ALA A 166 17.80 20.69 -14.68
C ALA A 166 18.84 20.03 -15.63
N PRO A 167 19.84 20.73 -16.19
CA PRO A 167 20.81 20.12 -17.11
C PRO A 167 21.78 19.13 -16.45
N THR A 168 21.86 19.13 -15.12
CA THR A 168 22.79 18.25 -14.38
C THR A 168 22.39 16.78 -14.43
N ASN A 169 21.12 16.49 -14.69
CA ASN A 169 20.58 15.14 -14.76
C ASN A 169 19.40 15.10 -15.73
N GLN A 170 19.43 14.18 -16.69
CA GLN A 170 18.35 14.01 -17.68
C GLN A 170 16.99 13.79 -16.99
N GLN A 171 16.94 13.06 -15.88
CA GLN A 171 15.70 12.84 -15.14
C GLN A 171 15.11 14.15 -14.59
N PHE A 172 15.95 15.09 -14.15
CA PHE A 172 15.51 16.40 -13.66
C PHE A 172 14.90 17.24 -14.78
N LEU A 173 15.49 17.17 -15.97
CA LEU A 173 14.96 17.85 -17.14
C LEU A 173 13.57 17.31 -17.53
N GLU A 174 13.42 15.98 -17.62
CA GLU A 174 12.13 15.34 -17.91
C GLU A 174 11.07 15.68 -16.85
N ASP A 175 11.47 15.70 -15.57
CA ASP A 175 10.59 16.04 -14.46
C ASP A 175 10.18 17.51 -14.45
N LEU A 176 11.09 18.41 -14.84
CA LEU A 176 10.80 19.83 -15.00
C LEU A 176 9.86 20.06 -16.18
N GLU A 177 10.11 19.45 -17.35
CA GLU A 177 9.24 19.54 -18.52
C GLU A 177 7.80 19.11 -18.20
N LYS A 178 7.64 17.96 -17.53
CA LYS A 178 6.32 17.47 -17.08
C LYS A 178 5.63 18.45 -16.12
N THR A 179 6.40 19.10 -15.25
CA THR A 179 5.87 20.08 -14.30
C THR A 179 5.48 21.37 -15.02
N MET A 180 6.26 21.82 -16.01
CA MET A 180 5.97 23.00 -16.83
C MET A 180 4.74 22.81 -17.72
N LEU A 181 4.43 21.56 -18.11
CA LEU A 181 3.20 21.23 -18.83
C LEU A 181 1.94 21.70 -18.07
N LEU A 182 1.97 21.67 -16.73
CA LEU A 182 0.86 22.12 -15.87
C LEU A 182 0.64 23.64 -15.89
N VAL A 183 1.64 24.41 -16.34
CA VAL A 183 1.49 25.85 -16.56
C VAL A 183 0.74 26.10 -17.86
N VAL A 184 0.98 25.30 -18.89
CA VAL A 184 0.35 25.48 -20.21
C VAL A 184 -1.08 24.94 -20.21
N PHE A 185 -1.26 23.72 -19.72
CA PHE A 185 -2.54 23.01 -19.76
C PHE A 185 -3.31 23.17 -18.44
N SER A 186 -4.62 23.43 -18.55
CA SER A 186 -5.52 23.36 -17.40
C SER A 186 -5.54 21.94 -16.83
N PRO A 187 -5.78 21.75 -15.51
CA PRO A 187 -5.77 20.42 -14.88
C PRO A 187 -6.69 19.39 -15.56
N GLU A 188 -7.77 19.84 -16.19
CA GLU A 188 -8.76 19.00 -16.89
C GLU A 188 -8.29 18.58 -18.30
N ALA A 189 -7.39 19.34 -18.91
CA ALA A 189 -6.85 19.09 -20.25
C ALA A 189 -5.42 18.52 -20.21
N ALA A 190 -4.84 18.37 -19.02
CA ALA A 190 -3.49 17.88 -18.82
C ALA A 190 -3.43 16.35 -18.95
N ASP A 191 -2.31 15.83 -19.47
CA ASP A 191 -2.06 14.39 -19.56
C ASP A 191 -2.11 13.73 -18.16
N PRO A 192 -2.64 12.50 -18.01
CA PRO A 192 -2.78 11.84 -16.71
C PRO A 192 -1.50 11.79 -15.86
N SER A 193 -0.33 11.73 -16.51
CA SER A 193 0.96 11.72 -15.79
C SER A 193 1.28 13.07 -15.15
N SER A 194 1.01 14.18 -15.86
CA SER A 194 1.19 15.53 -15.34
C SER A 194 0.11 15.88 -14.31
N ALA A 195 -1.15 15.52 -14.56
CA ALA A 195 -2.24 15.72 -13.61
C ALA A 195 -2.03 14.96 -12.29
N ALA A 196 -1.33 13.81 -12.33
CA ALA A 196 -0.94 13.09 -11.13
C ALA A 196 0.00 13.89 -10.21
N LEU A 197 0.78 14.84 -10.73
CA LEU A 197 1.64 15.71 -9.90
C LEU A 197 0.82 16.65 -9.01
N LEU A 198 -0.43 16.96 -9.38
CA LEU A 198 -1.35 17.76 -8.56
C LEU A 198 -2.00 16.93 -7.43
N LYS A 199 -1.85 15.61 -7.43
CA LYS A 199 -2.36 14.72 -6.38
C LYS A 199 -1.49 14.79 -5.12
N PRO A 200 -2.02 14.40 -3.95
CA PRO A 200 -1.24 14.35 -2.70
C PRO A 200 -0.06 13.37 -2.74
N ASP A 201 0.02 12.51 -3.75
CA ASP A 201 1.08 11.50 -3.93
C ASP A 201 2.47 12.11 -3.96
N LEU A 202 2.64 13.22 -4.70
CA LEU A 202 3.93 13.91 -4.79
C LEU A 202 4.36 14.47 -3.43
N ARG A 203 3.43 15.08 -2.68
CA ARG A 203 3.71 15.55 -1.31
C ARG A 203 4.13 14.40 -0.40
N ARG A 204 3.46 13.25 -0.50
CA ARG A 204 3.81 12.06 0.29
C ARG A 204 5.21 11.55 -0.07
N GLN A 205 5.54 11.45 -1.35
CA GLN A 205 6.85 11.00 -1.80
C GLN A 205 7.97 11.94 -1.33
N VAL A 206 7.80 13.25 -1.47
CA VAL A 206 8.82 14.22 -1.04
C VAL A 206 8.95 14.24 0.49
N ALA A 207 7.84 14.15 1.24
CA ALA A 207 7.88 14.02 2.69
C ALA A 207 8.65 12.77 3.13
N ASP A 208 8.43 11.63 2.46
CA ASP A 208 9.17 10.40 2.70
C ASP A 208 10.67 10.56 2.38
N MET A 209 11.02 11.21 1.26
CA MET A 209 12.42 11.46 0.89
C MET A 209 13.14 12.34 1.94
N VAL A 210 12.50 13.45 2.35
CA VAL A 210 13.03 14.34 3.39
C VAL A 210 13.21 13.58 4.70
N ASN A 211 12.21 12.82 5.13
CA ASN A 211 12.31 12.02 6.35
C ASN A 211 13.47 11.02 6.31
N LYS A 212 13.66 10.32 5.19
CA LYS A 212 14.75 9.37 5.01
C LYS A 212 16.12 10.04 5.04
N ALA A 213 16.24 11.22 4.43
CA ALA A 213 17.48 11.98 4.44
C ALA A 213 17.86 12.42 5.87
N ILE A 214 16.90 12.91 6.65
CA ILE A 214 17.13 13.29 8.04
C ILE A 214 17.52 12.07 8.88
N LEU A 215 16.77 10.96 8.75
CA LEU A 215 17.08 9.73 9.48
C LEU A 215 18.46 9.18 9.17
N GLN A 216 18.90 9.28 7.91
CA GLN A 216 20.23 8.85 7.50
C GLN A 216 21.33 9.66 8.19
N ARG A 217 21.13 10.97 8.37
CA ARG A 217 22.06 11.86 9.08
C ARG A 217 22.12 11.56 10.58
N GLU A 218 20.96 11.36 11.21
CA GLU A 218 20.86 11.19 12.66
C GLU A 218 21.22 9.78 13.14
N THR A 219 20.77 8.75 12.41
CA THR A 219 20.78 7.35 12.90
C THR A 219 21.59 6.40 12.03
N GLN A 220 22.14 6.88 10.91
CA GLN A 220 22.73 6.07 9.83
C GLN A 220 21.79 5.03 9.20
N ARG A 221 20.54 4.92 9.68
CA ARG A 221 19.48 4.08 9.12
C ARG A 221 18.55 4.93 8.28
N ARG A 222 18.13 4.41 7.13
CA ARG A 222 17.17 5.08 6.22
C ARG A 222 15.72 4.68 6.46
N ASP A 223 15.49 3.48 7.00
CA ASP A 223 14.16 2.88 7.06
C ASP A 223 14.00 2.02 8.34
N ALA A 224 12.73 1.86 8.75
CA ALA A 224 12.34 1.00 9.86
C ALA A 224 12.65 -0.47 9.58
N ALA A 225 12.96 -1.23 10.62
CA ALA A 225 13.31 -2.65 10.52
C ALA A 225 12.19 -3.48 9.84
N ILE A 226 10.93 -3.10 10.06
CA ILE A 226 9.79 -3.76 9.41
C ILE A 226 9.84 -3.68 7.88
N ARG A 227 10.36 -2.59 7.30
CA ARG A 227 10.48 -2.46 5.84
C ARG A 227 11.51 -3.45 5.30
N HIS A 228 12.62 -3.62 5.99
CA HIS A 228 13.62 -4.62 5.65
C HIS A 228 13.07 -6.04 5.78
N LEU A 229 12.28 -6.35 6.81
CA LEU A 229 11.64 -7.65 6.94
C LEU A 229 10.68 -7.97 5.78
N VAL A 230 9.91 -6.99 5.33
CA VAL A 230 9.02 -7.16 4.16
C VAL A 230 9.84 -7.41 2.89
N GLN A 231 10.92 -6.67 2.68
CA GLN A 231 11.84 -6.89 1.55
C GLN A 231 12.48 -8.27 1.60
N MET A 232 12.98 -8.68 2.77
CA MET A 232 13.57 -10.01 2.99
C MET A 232 12.57 -11.12 2.74
N ARG A 233 11.30 -10.95 3.15
CA ARG A 233 10.22 -11.88 2.84
C ARG A 233 10.00 -12.00 1.33
N ALA A 234 9.83 -10.87 0.64
CA ALA A 234 9.61 -10.87 -0.82
C ALA A 234 10.78 -11.52 -1.57
N TRP A 235 12.02 -11.20 -1.17
CA TRP A 235 13.22 -11.82 -1.72
C TRP A 235 13.27 -13.33 -1.43
N GLY A 236 12.97 -13.76 -0.20
CA GLY A 236 12.97 -15.18 0.16
C GLY A 236 11.93 -15.99 -0.61
N GLU A 237 10.74 -15.42 -0.83
CA GLU A 237 9.69 -16.03 -1.65
C GLU A 237 10.13 -16.19 -3.11
N ASP A 238 10.71 -15.15 -3.70
CA ASP A 238 11.22 -15.17 -5.07
C ASP A 238 12.40 -16.16 -5.22
N ALA A 239 13.32 -16.17 -4.24
CA ALA A 239 14.46 -17.07 -4.23
C ALA A 239 14.03 -18.54 -4.16
N VAL A 240 13.05 -18.88 -3.31
CA VAL A 240 12.55 -20.26 -3.25
C VAL A 240 11.84 -20.65 -4.55
N ARG A 241 11.00 -19.78 -5.11
CA ARG A 241 10.30 -20.04 -6.38
C ARG A 241 11.26 -20.25 -7.56
N LYS A 242 12.40 -19.56 -7.57
CA LYS A 242 13.39 -19.65 -8.65
C LYS A 242 14.41 -20.78 -8.47
N GLN A 243 14.84 -21.04 -7.23
CA GLN A 243 16.06 -21.85 -6.98
C GLN A 243 15.78 -23.21 -6.33
N THR A 244 14.64 -23.39 -5.66
CA THR A 244 14.40 -24.59 -4.85
C THR A 244 13.17 -25.36 -5.33
N LYS A 245 13.24 -26.70 -5.37
CA LYS A 245 12.05 -27.57 -5.60
C LYS A 245 11.11 -27.65 -4.38
N LYS A 246 11.22 -26.72 -3.43
CA LYS A 246 10.38 -26.71 -2.22
C LYS A 246 9.01 -26.14 -2.59
N ASP A 247 7.97 -26.86 -2.20
CA ASP A 247 6.60 -26.44 -2.44
C ASP A 247 6.24 -25.26 -1.54
N LEU A 248 5.83 -24.16 -2.15
CA LEU A 248 5.40 -22.93 -1.48
C LEU A 248 3.97 -22.63 -1.95
N PRO A 249 3.07 -22.16 -1.07
CA PRO A 249 1.74 -21.78 -1.50
C PRO A 249 1.80 -20.75 -2.64
N PRO A 250 0.91 -20.84 -3.64
CA PRO A 250 0.91 -19.94 -4.79
C PRO A 250 0.74 -18.48 -4.36
N ARG A 251 0.02 -18.24 -3.26
CA ARG A 251 -0.10 -16.96 -2.59
C ARG A 251 0.16 -17.14 -1.10
N ILE A 252 1.05 -16.32 -0.54
CA ILE A 252 1.25 -16.21 0.90
C ILE A 252 0.71 -14.84 1.30
N ASP A 253 -0.42 -14.82 1.99
CA ASP A 253 -1.03 -13.57 2.43
C ASP A 253 -0.29 -12.97 3.63
N LEU A 254 -0.31 -11.63 3.71
CA LEU A 254 0.23 -10.87 4.83
C LEU A 254 -0.77 -10.71 5.99
N GLY A 255 -1.99 -11.26 5.83
CA GLY A 255 -3.07 -11.11 6.82
C GLY A 255 -3.60 -9.68 6.95
N LEU A 256 -3.29 -8.79 6.00
CA LEU A 256 -3.76 -7.39 5.98
C LEU A 256 -5.16 -7.23 5.39
N ASN A 257 -5.61 -8.25 4.64
CA ASN A 257 -6.98 -8.36 4.18
C ASN A 257 -7.77 -8.89 5.37
N GLY A 258 -8.33 -7.99 6.19
CA GLY A 258 -9.06 -8.37 7.40
C GLY A 258 -10.10 -9.43 7.09
N ASP A 259 -10.13 -10.50 7.90
CA ASP A 259 -10.98 -11.70 7.93
C ASP A 259 -11.97 -11.99 6.78
N GLU A 260 -11.61 -11.69 5.54
CA GLU A 260 -12.20 -12.30 4.36
C GLU A 260 -11.57 -13.68 4.24
N GLY A 261 -11.99 -14.54 5.17
CA GLY A 261 -11.59 -15.93 5.22
C GLY A 261 -11.74 -16.58 3.86
N ASP A 262 -10.70 -17.30 3.46
CA ASP A 262 -10.81 -18.63 2.85
C ASP A 262 -11.81 -18.79 1.68
N LYS A 263 -12.02 -17.73 0.88
CA LYS A 263 -12.90 -17.75 -0.30
C LYS A 263 -12.18 -17.78 -1.64
N ASN A 264 -10.86 -17.92 -1.64
CA ASN A 264 -10.08 -17.89 -2.89
C ASN A 264 -9.74 -19.31 -3.42
N GLY A 265 -10.74 -20.18 -3.45
CA GLY A 265 -10.66 -21.52 -4.07
C GLY A 265 -11.62 -21.74 -5.24
N LEU A 266 -12.52 -20.80 -5.56
CA LEU A 266 -13.52 -20.97 -6.61
C LEU A 266 -13.66 -19.68 -7.42
N HIS A 267 -12.83 -19.49 -8.44
CA HIS A 267 -13.24 -18.86 -9.70
C HIS A 267 -12.11 -18.95 -10.73
N GLU A 268 -11.96 -20.12 -11.35
CA GLU A 268 -11.39 -20.22 -12.69
C GLU A 268 -11.90 -21.52 -13.34
N ASN A 269 -13.07 -21.42 -13.96
CA ASN A 269 -13.43 -22.24 -15.11
C ASN A 269 -14.56 -21.53 -15.86
N GLY A 270 -14.20 -20.46 -16.56
CA GLY A 270 -14.98 -19.98 -17.70
C GLY A 270 -14.74 -20.94 -18.85
N GLN A 271 -15.48 -22.04 -18.89
CA GLN A 271 -15.61 -22.84 -20.11
C GLN A 271 -16.56 -22.10 -21.04
N ASP A 272 -15.98 -21.40 -22.02
CA ASP A 272 -16.62 -21.14 -23.30
C ASP A 272 -16.97 -22.48 -23.95
N THR A 273 -18.26 -22.86 -24.01
CA THR A 273 -18.78 -23.79 -25.03
C THR A 273 -20.30 -23.61 -25.26
N VAL A 274 -20.63 -22.79 -26.28
CA VAL A 274 -21.50 -23.08 -27.46
C VAL A 274 -23.02 -23.39 -27.31
N MET A 275 -23.82 -22.55 -28.02
CA MET A 275 -25.15 -22.76 -28.67
C MET A 275 -26.40 -22.89 -27.78
N THR A 276 -27.50 -22.18 -28.04
CA THR A 276 -28.26 -22.08 -29.31
C THR A 276 -29.01 -20.75 -29.39
#